data_AF-A0A2V7AJ06-F1
#
_entry.id   AF-A0A2V7AJ06-F1
#
_cell.length_a   1.000
_cell.length_b   1.000
_cell.length_c   1.000
_cell.angle_alpha   90.00
_cell.angle_beta   90.00
_cell.angle_gamma   90.00
#
_symmetry.space_group_name_H-M   'P 1'
#
loop_
_entity.id
_entity.type
_entity.pdbx_description
1 polymer ?
#
loop_
_entity_poly.entity_id
_entity_poly.type
_entity_poly.pdbx_seq_one_letter_code
_entity_poly.pdbx_strand_id
1 'polypeptide(L)'
;TEPGPRRVSVHLAAEVIRVGRAAGHEVEPIFHITAQRFLDAAEGRGLAEVEADIGRDAKTRAGGRPSLLQDVLRKRRTEIDDLNGYVVAEGRRLGVPTPFNEKVVELFHRHPVGTLTPDPAHLAPLLAMLP
;
A
#
# COMPACT_ATOMS: atom_id res chain seq x y z
N THR A 1 -14.72 3.72 -5.29
CA THR A 1 -13.43 4.08 -4.65
C THR A 1 -13.00 5.43 -5.15
N GLU A 2 -12.36 6.24 -4.30
CA GLU A 2 -11.86 7.58 -4.65
C GLU A 2 -10.49 7.48 -5.37
N PRO A 3 -10.10 8.46 -6.21
CA PRO A 3 -8.82 8.46 -6.92
C PRO A 3 -7.58 8.47 -6.01
N GLY A 4 -7.60 9.28 -4.94
CA GLY A 4 -6.47 9.42 -4.03
C GLY A 4 -5.95 8.09 -3.45
N PRO A 5 -6.80 7.29 -2.78
CA PRO A 5 -6.41 5.97 -2.27
C PRO A 5 -5.83 5.03 -3.33
N ARG A 6 -6.35 5.05 -4.57
CA ARG A 6 -5.83 4.21 -5.65
C ARG A 6 -4.41 4.62 -6.05
N ARG A 7 -4.15 5.91 -6.20
CA ARG A 7 -2.81 6.41 -6.51
C ARG A 7 -1.81 6.05 -5.41
N VAL A 8 -2.19 6.23 -4.14
CA VAL A 8 -1.36 5.80 -3.01
C VAL A 8 -1.06 4.30 -3.10
N SER A 9 -2.06 3.46 -3.43
CA SER A 9 -1.85 2.02 -3.58
C SER A 9 -0.90 1.65 -4.72
N VAL A 10 -0.85 2.44 -5.80
CA VAL A 10 0.11 2.26 -6.90
C VAL A 10 1.54 2.45 -6.41
N HIS A 11 1.80 3.53 -5.66
CA HIS A 11 3.14 3.79 -5.13
C HIS A 11 3.55 2.75 -4.07
N LEU A 12 2.65 2.35 -3.18
CA LEU A 12 2.88 1.27 -2.22
C LEU A 12 3.25 -0.04 -2.93
N ALA A 13 2.48 -0.45 -3.95
CA ALA A 13 2.76 -1.65 -4.72
C ALA A 13 4.10 -1.55 -5.45
N ALA A 14 4.41 -0.40 -6.05
CA ALA A 14 5.66 -0.19 -6.76
C ALA A 14 6.89 -0.33 -5.86
N GLU A 15 6.82 0.15 -4.62
CA GLU A 15 7.89 -0.06 -3.62
C GLU A 15 8.06 -1.54 -3.27
N VAL A 16 6.97 -2.25 -2.96
CA VAL A 16 7.00 -3.69 -2.66
C VAL A 16 7.63 -4.48 -3.82
N ILE A 17 7.26 -4.16 -5.06
CA ILE A 17 7.79 -4.82 -6.25
C ILE A 17 9.28 -4.54 -6.42
N ARG A 18 9.74 -3.29 -6.24
CA ARG A 18 11.17 -2.95 -6.32
C ARG A 18 11.98 -3.70 -5.26
N VAL A 19 11.48 -3.77 -4.02
CA VAL A 19 12.11 -4.53 -2.94
C VAL A 19 12.16 -6.03 -3.28
N GLY A 20 11.05 -6.61 -3.72
CA GLY A 20 10.99 -8.03 -4.12
C GLY A 20 11.99 -8.37 -5.23
N ARG A 21 12.09 -7.53 -6.26
CA ARG A 21 13.06 -7.70 -7.35
C ARG A 21 14.51 -7.56 -6.89
N ALA A 22 14.79 -6.60 -6.01
CA ALA A 22 16.12 -6.46 -5.42
C ALA A 22 16.51 -7.66 -4.54
N ALA A 23 15.52 -8.34 -3.94
CA ALA A 23 15.72 -9.59 -3.20
C ALA A 23 15.88 -10.82 -4.12
N GLY A 24 15.79 -10.67 -5.44
CA GLY A 24 15.88 -11.76 -6.41
C GLY A 24 14.56 -12.51 -6.66
N HIS A 25 13.43 -11.91 -6.29
CA HIS A 25 12.10 -12.48 -6.50
C HIS A 25 11.31 -11.69 -7.56
N GLU A 26 10.42 -12.37 -8.29
CA GLU A 26 9.42 -11.69 -9.13
C GLU A 26 8.06 -11.74 -8.45
N VAL A 27 7.30 -10.65 -8.54
CA VAL A 27 5.97 -10.53 -7.95
C VAL A 27 4.93 -10.96 -8.99
N GLU A 28 4.08 -11.92 -8.62
CA GLU A 28 2.96 -12.33 -9.47
C GLU A 28 1.95 -11.18 -9.69
N PRO A 29 1.13 -11.23 -10.75
CA PRO A 29 0.15 -10.19 -11.02
C PRO A 29 -0.78 -9.89 -9.84
N ILE A 30 -0.85 -8.61 -9.44
CA ILE A 30 -1.68 -8.12 -8.35
C ILE A 30 -3.00 -7.62 -8.96
N PHE A 31 -4.15 -8.13 -8.54
CA PHE A 31 -5.46 -7.78 -9.12
C PHE A 31 -5.53 -8.02 -10.64
N HIS A 32 -4.84 -9.07 -11.12
CA HIS A 32 -4.64 -9.34 -12.56
C HIS A 32 -3.85 -8.25 -13.32
N ILE A 33 -3.20 -7.33 -12.61
CA ILE A 33 -2.32 -6.30 -13.15
C ILE A 33 -0.88 -6.77 -12.95
N THR A 34 -0.09 -6.81 -14.03
CA THR A 34 1.31 -7.26 -13.96
C THR A 34 2.15 -6.29 -13.12
N ALA A 35 3.16 -6.82 -12.42
CA ALA A 35 4.03 -6.03 -11.54
C ALA A 35 4.66 -4.83 -12.26
N GLN A 36 5.11 -5.02 -13.51
CA GLN A 36 5.71 -3.94 -14.30
C GLN A 36 4.76 -2.74 -14.50
N ARG A 37 3.45 -2.97 -14.65
CA ARG A 37 2.48 -1.88 -14.84
C ARG A 37 2.36 -0.99 -13.61
N PHE A 38 2.55 -1.52 -12.39
CA PHE A 38 2.59 -0.70 -11.18
C PHE A 38 3.83 0.18 -11.12
N LEU A 39 4.98 -0.35 -11.54
CA LEU A 39 6.23 0.42 -11.61
C LEU A 39 6.10 1.56 -12.63
N ASP A 40 5.59 1.26 -13.82
CA ASP A 40 5.35 2.24 -14.87
C ASP A 40 4.36 3.32 -14.42
N ALA A 41 3.25 2.93 -13.79
CA ALA A 41 2.22 3.84 -13.29
C ALA A 41 2.74 4.76 -12.18
N ALA A 42 3.61 4.26 -11.28
CA ALA A 42 4.27 5.08 -10.27
C ALA A 42 5.24 6.12 -10.87
N GLU A 43 5.67 5.92 -12.12
CA GLU A 43 6.46 6.85 -12.93
C GLU A 43 5.60 7.66 -13.91
N GLY A 44 4.27 7.62 -13.74
CA GLY A 44 3.30 8.38 -14.54
C GLY A 44 2.89 7.73 -15.87
N ARG A 45 3.41 6.54 -16.21
CA ARG A 45 3.08 5.83 -17.46
C ARG A 45 1.93 4.84 -17.25
N GLY A 46 0.81 5.05 -17.95
CA GLY A 46 -0.34 4.14 -17.87
C GLY A 46 -1.08 4.17 -16.53
N LEU A 47 -0.96 5.27 -15.77
CA LEU A 47 -1.57 5.42 -14.45
C LEU A 47 -3.10 5.31 -14.50
N ALA A 48 -3.73 5.95 -15.49
CA ALA A 48 -5.19 5.97 -15.60
C ALA A 48 -5.77 4.55 -15.81
N GLU A 49 -5.08 3.74 -16.62
CA GLU A 49 -5.43 2.36 -16.90
C GLU A 49 -5.26 1.49 -15.67
N VAL A 50 -4.15 1.63 -14.95
CA VAL A 50 -3.93 0.90 -13.69
C VAL A 50 -4.95 1.32 -12.62
N GLU A 51 -5.24 2.61 -12.48
CA GLU A 51 -6.30 3.10 -11.57
C GLU A 51 -7.68 2.52 -11.95
N ALA A 52 -8.00 2.45 -13.24
CA ALA A 52 -9.25 1.87 -13.71
C ALA A 52 -9.32 0.37 -13.40
N ASP A 53 -8.22 -0.37 -13.57
CA ASP A 53 -8.13 -1.81 -13.29
C ASP A 53 -8.30 -2.10 -11.79
N ILE A 54 -7.59 -1.35 -10.94
CA ILE A 54 -7.77 -1.39 -9.47
C ILE A 54 -9.23 -1.08 -9.11
N GLY A 55 -9.80 -0.06 -9.75
CA GLY A 55 -11.20 0.32 -9.56
C GLY A 55 -12.20 -0.78 -9.94
N ARG A 56 -11.90 -1.58 -10.97
CA ARG A 56 -12.72 -2.73 -11.37
C ARG A 56 -12.58 -3.89 -10.38
N ASP A 57 -11.36 -4.27 -10.00
CA ASP A 57 -11.13 -5.34 -9.00
C ASP A 57 -11.80 -5.00 -7.66
N ALA A 58 -11.68 -3.75 -7.20
CA ALA A 58 -12.30 -3.30 -5.95
C ALA A 58 -13.82 -3.50 -5.90
N LYS A 59 -14.52 -3.44 -7.05
CA LYS A 59 -15.97 -3.72 -7.11
C LYS A 59 -16.30 -5.19 -6.86
N THR A 60 -15.41 -6.11 -7.25
CA THR A 60 -15.59 -7.55 -7.01
C THR A 60 -15.46 -7.93 -5.54
N ARG A 61 -14.78 -7.09 -4.75
CA ARG A 61 -14.55 -7.27 -3.31
C ARG A 61 -15.47 -6.38 -2.46
N ALA A 62 -16.51 -5.80 -3.05
CA ALA A 62 -17.43 -4.92 -2.36
C ALA A 62 -18.04 -5.61 -1.12
N GLY A 63 -17.94 -4.95 0.03
CA GLY A 63 -18.40 -5.48 1.32
C GLY A 63 -17.36 -6.31 2.09
N GLY A 64 -16.26 -6.73 1.45
CA GLY A 64 -15.14 -7.39 2.11
C GLY A 64 -14.36 -6.44 3.03
N ARG A 65 -13.97 -6.91 4.22
CA ARG A 65 -13.10 -6.18 5.14
C ARG A 65 -11.78 -6.93 5.30
N PRO A 66 -10.62 -6.36 4.90
CA PRO A 66 -9.33 -7.01 5.10
C PRO A 66 -9.03 -7.23 6.59
N SER A 67 -8.23 -8.25 6.91
CA SER A 67 -7.86 -8.66 8.29
C SER A 67 -7.39 -7.49 9.15
N LEU A 68 -6.45 -6.70 8.64
CA LEU A 68 -5.91 -5.55 9.33
C LEU A 68 -6.99 -4.53 9.72
N LEU A 69 -7.95 -4.23 8.82
CA LEU A 69 -9.09 -3.36 9.14
C LEU A 69 -9.98 -3.99 10.23
N GLN A 70 -10.16 -5.30 10.24
CA GLN A 70 -10.91 -5.98 11.30
C GLN A 70 -10.22 -5.87 12.66
N ASP A 71 -8.89 -5.90 12.71
CA ASP A 71 -8.13 -5.70 13.94
C ASP A 71 -8.27 -4.29 14.47
N VAL A 72 -8.21 -3.28 13.60
CA VAL A 72 -8.50 -1.88 13.96
C VAL A 72 -9.92 -1.76 14.55
N LEU A 73 -10.93 -2.31 13.87
CA LEU A 73 -12.32 -2.28 14.34
C LEU A 73 -12.54 -3.01 15.67
N ARG A 74 -11.77 -4.07 15.93
CA ARG A 74 -11.79 -4.86 17.17
C ARG A 74 -10.81 -4.35 18.23
N LYS A 75 -10.15 -3.23 17.99
CA LYS A 75 -9.15 -2.61 18.88
C LYS A 75 -8.00 -3.54 19.26
N ARG A 76 -7.55 -4.39 18.33
CA ARG A 76 -6.44 -5.34 18.51
C ARG A 76 -5.14 -4.78 17.96
N ARG A 77 -4.03 -5.45 18.30
CA ARG A 77 -2.74 -5.22 17.63
C ARG A 77 -2.88 -5.58 16.15
N THR A 78 -2.34 -4.75 15.27
CA THR A 78 -2.33 -4.99 13.82
C THR A 78 -1.04 -5.68 13.40
N GLU A 79 -1.07 -6.29 12.22
CA GLU A 79 0.07 -6.90 11.53
C GLU A 79 0.93 -5.88 10.75
N ILE A 80 0.89 -4.59 11.11
CA ILE A 80 1.53 -3.52 10.32
C ILE A 80 3.05 -3.68 10.20
N ASP A 81 3.69 -4.11 11.28
CA ASP A 81 5.15 -4.32 11.33
C ASP A 81 5.56 -5.55 10.51
N ASP A 82 4.72 -6.57 10.47
CA ASP A 82 4.97 -7.81 9.74
C ASP A 82 4.69 -7.66 8.23
N LEU A 83 3.86 -6.70 7.84
CA LEU A 83 3.55 -6.38 6.45
C LEU A 83 4.42 -5.23 5.91
N ASN A 84 3.99 -3.98 6.10
CA ASN A 84 4.70 -2.81 5.59
C ASN A 84 6.04 -2.63 6.31
N GLY A 85 6.12 -2.94 7.61
CA GLY A 85 7.37 -2.89 8.36
C GLY A 85 8.43 -3.84 7.82
N TYR A 86 8.04 -5.05 7.39
CA TYR A 86 8.95 -6.00 6.73
C TYR A 86 9.50 -5.44 5.43
N VAL A 87 8.63 -4.85 4.58
CA VAL A 87 9.04 -4.24 3.30
C VAL A 87 10.02 -3.08 3.55
N VAL A 88 9.79 -2.26 4.57
CA VAL A 88 10.69 -1.17 4.98
C VAL A 88 12.04 -1.72 5.44
N ALA A 89 12.05 -2.74 6.30
CA ALA A 89 13.28 -3.34 6.79
C ALA A 89 14.10 -3.96 5.66
N GLU A 90 13.44 -4.68 4.75
CA GLU A 90 14.07 -5.32 3.61
C GLU A 90 14.58 -4.31 2.57
N GLY A 91 13.79 -3.26 2.29
CA GLY A 91 14.21 -2.15 1.45
C GLY A 91 15.47 -1.47 1.98
N ARG A 92 15.54 -1.20 3.29
CA ARG A 92 16.76 -0.66 3.94
C ARG A 92 17.95 -1.60 3.79
N ARG A 93 17.75 -2.90 4.00
CA ARG A 93 18.80 -3.92 3.86
C ARG A 93 19.36 -3.99 2.44
N LEU A 94 18.52 -3.79 1.44
CA LEU A 94 18.86 -3.88 0.01
C LEU A 94 19.20 -2.54 -0.64
N GLY A 95 19.09 -1.42 0.09
CA GLY A 95 19.31 -0.07 -0.46
C GLY A 95 18.20 0.42 -1.39
N VAL A 96 16.98 -0.11 -1.26
CA VAL A 96 15.80 0.30 -2.02
C VAL A 96 14.91 1.22 -1.17
N PRO A 97 14.67 2.47 -1.60
CA PRO A 97 13.79 3.38 -0.87
C PRO A 97 12.32 2.92 -0.86
N THR A 98 11.67 3.03 0.30
CA THR A 98 10.25 2.67 0.49
C THR A 98 9.45 3.77 1.22
N PRO A 99 9.48 5.05 0.76
CA PRO A 99 8.91 6.17 1.50
C PRO A 99 7.41 6.06 1.81
N PHE A 100 6.60 5.52 0.91
CA PHE A 100 5.16 5.33 1.16
C PHE A 100 4.92 4.26 2.22
N ASN A 101 5.63 3.13 2.16
CA ASN A 101 5.53 2.10 3.19
C ASN A 101 6.04 2.60 4.56
N GLU A 102 7.13 3.38 4.57
CA GLU A 102 7.63 4.04 5.79
C GLU A 102 6.58 4.96 6.39
N LYS A 103 5.94 5.80 5.57
CA LYS A 103 4.87 6.69 6.03
C LYS A 103 3.68 5.91 6.59
N VAL A 104 3.27 4.83 5.93
CA VAL A 104 2.18 3.97 6.41
C VAL A 104 2.51 3.41 7.80
N VAL A 105 3.69 2.81 7.99
CA VAL A 105 4.13 2.28 9.28
C VAL A 105 4.14 3.37 10.35
N GLU A 106 4.72 4.53 10.03
CA GLU A 106 4.76 5.69 10.94
C GLU A 106 3.36 6.11 11.39
N LEU A 107 2.40 6.23 10.47
CA LEU A 107 1.02 6.63 10.78
C LEU A 107 0.33 5.64 11.73
N PHE A 108 0.57 4.34 11.56
CA PHE A 108 0.06 3.34 12.49
C PHE A 108 0.72 3.46 13.87
N HIS A 109 2.04 3.66 13.94
CA HIS A 109 2.77 3.79 15.21
C HIS A 109 2.41 5.04 16.02
N ARG A 110 1.88 6.09 15.38
CA ARG A 110 1.35 7.27 16.10
C ARG A 110 0.15 6.94 16.99
N HIS A 111 -0.49 5.79 16.78
CA HIS A 111 -1.67 5.37 17.52
C HIS A 111 -1.29 4.24 18.48
N PRO A 112 -1.50 4.41 19.80
CA PRO A 112 -1.43 3.28 20.72
C PRO A 112 -2.37 2.15 20.28
N VAL A 113 -2.04 0.91 20.66
CA VAL A 113 -2.86 -0.27 20.32
C VAL A 113 -4.32 -0.04 20.71
N GLY A 114 -5.22 -0.25 19.74
CA GLY A 114 -6.67 -0.14 19.95
C GLY A 114 -7.23 1.29 19.94
N THR A 115 -6.42 2.30 19.64
CA THR A 115 -6.87 3.71 19.59
C THR A 115 -7.12 4.23 18.18
N LEU A 116 -6.54 3.61 17.15
CA LEU A 116 -6.78 3.96 15.75
C LEU A 116 -8.25 3.67 15.39
N THR A 117 -8.92 4.65 14.79
CA THR A 117 -10.26 4.49 14.21
C THR A 117 -10.20 4.71 12.69
N PRO A 118 -11.09 4.08 11.90
CA PRO A 118 -11.18 4.38 10.48
C PRO A 118 -11.67 5.81 10.26
N ASP A 119 -10.82 6.64 9.65
CA ASP A 119 -11.14 8.02 9.28
C ASP A 119 -10.43 8.34 7.95
N PRO A 120 -11.15 8.77 6.90
CA PRO A 120 -10.53 9.25 5.66
C PRO A 120 -9.45 10.34 5.87
N ALA A 121 -9.55 11.15 6.93
CA ALA A 121 -8.56 12.17 7.26
C ALA A 121 -7.17 11.57 7.53
N HIS A 122 -7.08 10.31 7.96
CA HIS A 122 -5.80 9.62 8.15
C HIS A 122 -5.03 9.40 6.83
N LEU A 123 -5.68 9.52 5.68
CA LEU A 123 -5.01 9.44 4.37
C LEU A 123 -4.31 10.74 3.97
N ALA A 124 -4.67 11.89 4.56
CA ALA A 124 -4.16 13.19 4.13
C ALA A 124 -2.62 13.26 4.06
N PRO A 125 -1.86 12.71 5.02
CA PRO A 125 -0.39 12.71 4.94
C PRO A 125 0.16 11.88 3.76
N LEU A 126 -0.51 10.80 3.36
CA LEU A 126 -0.12 9.98 2.20
C LEU A 126 -0.50 10.65 0.88
N LEU A 127 -1.65 11.31 0.83
CA LEU A 127 -2.08 12.06 -0.35
C LEU A 127 -1.13 13.21 -0.67
N ALA A 128 -0.57 13.85 0.36
CA ALA A 128 0.41 14.92 0.22
C ALA A 128 1.77 14.45 -0.35
N MET A 129 2.03 13.14 -0.41
CA MET A 129 3.24 12.57 -0.99
C MET A 129 3.13 12.24 -2.48
N LEU A 130 1.91 12.28 -3.04
CA LEU A 130 1.70 11.98 -4.45
C LEU A 130 2.38 13.05 -5.33
N PRO A 131 2.99 12.65 -6.46
CA PRO A 131 3.61 13.58 -7.41
C PRO A 131 2.60 14.40 -8.21
#